data_AF-A0A820MZ21-F1
#
_entry.id   AF-A0A820MZ21-F1
#
_cell.length_a   1.000
_cell.length_b   1.000
_cell.length_c   1.000
_cell.angle_alpha   90.00
_cell.angle_beta   90.00
_cell.angle_gamma   90.00
#
_symmetry.space_group_name_H-M   'P 1'
#
loop_
_entity.id
_entity.type
_entity.pdbx_description
1 polymer ?
#
loop_
_entity_poly.entity_id
_entity_poly.type
_entity_poly.pdbx_seq_one_letter_code
_entity_poly.pdbx_strand_id
1 'polypeptide(L)'
;LACPNLIRFSITFFGQNCHILPPSSASYNHLLEKFSLFDPYHELTCDTIQILLLYIPNVKYLILQFLCRVPFINLIESILNRLEQLERFECDIFESTNNHIVNVETIQQMNECFQYLECIEDDNGFRRFLLE
;
A
#
# COMPACT_ATOMS: atom_id res chain seq x y z
N LEU A 1 -24.46 -7.82 -8.58
CA LEU A 1 -23.66 -6.60 -8.37
C LEU A 1 -23.09 -6.67 -6.96
N ALA A 2 -21.78 -6.84 -6.82
CA ALA A 2 -21.19 -7.06 -5.50
C ALA A 2 -20.87 -5.71 -4.82
N CYS A 3 -21.51 -5.49 -3.67
CA CYS A 3 -21.16 -4.49 -2.65
C CYS A 3 -20.99 -3.01 -3.09
N PRO A 4 -22.00 -2.38 -3.74
CA PRO A 4 -21.92 -0.97 -4.15
C PRO A 4 -21.71 0.01 -2.99
N ASN A 5 -22.18 -0.33 -1.80
CA ASN A 5 -22.05 0.49 -0.59
C ASN A 5 -20.84 0.10 0.29
N LEU A 6 -19.90 -0.68 -0.25
CA LEU A 6 -18.68 -1.02 0.49
C LEU A 6 -17.80 0.23 0.58
N ILE A 7 -17.71 0.80 1.79
CA ILE A 7 -16.89 1.98 2.08
C ILE A 7 -15.55 1.59 2.70
N ARG A 8 -15.52 0.48 3.43
CA ARG A 8 -14.36 0.01 4.18
C ARG A 8 -14.12 -1.46 3.92
N PHE A 9 -12.87 -1.81 3.65
CA PHE A 9 -12.50 -3.20 3.40
C PHE A 9 -11.12 -3.48 3.98
N SER A 10 -11.01 -4.61 4.66
CA SER A 10 -9.75 -5.06 5.24
C SER A 10 -9.49 -6.51 4.85
N ILE A 11 -8.26 -6.77 4.42
CA ILE A 11 -7.76 -8.09 4.11
C ILE A 11 -6.64 -8.42 5.08
N THR A 12 -6.68 -9.63 5.63
CA THR A 12 -5.55 -10.23 6.33
C THR A 12 -5.20 -11.54 5.67
N PHE A 13 -3.95 -11.68 5.24
CA PHE A 13 -3.42 -12.92 4.69
C PHE A 13 -2.89 -13.83 5.81
N PHE A 14 -3.14 -15.14 5.68
CA PHE A 14 -2.70 -16.15 6.65
C PHE A 14 -2.00 -17.31 5.93
N GLY A 15 -0.74 -17.59 6.28
CA GLY A 15 0.05 -18.67 5.70
C GLY A 15 0.55 -18.43 4.27
N GLN A 16 1.17 -19.46 3.69
CA GLN A 16 1.69 -19.45 2.32
C GLN A 16 0.54 -19.52 1.31
N ASN A 17 0.13 -18.37 0.78
CA ASN A 17 -0.94 -18.28 -0.21
C ASN A 17 -0.38 -18.02 -1.61
N CYS A 18 -0.87 -18.77 -2.60
CA CYS A 18 -0.72 -18.37 -3.99
C CYS A 18 -1.74 -17.28 -4.29
N HIS A 19 -1.26 -16.08 -4.60
CA HIS A 19 -2.13 -14.95 -4.92
C HIS A 19 -2.78 -15.16 -6.30
N ILE A 20 -4.07 -15.46 -6.32
CA ILE A 20 -4.86 -15.43 -7.55
C ILE A 20 -5.32 -14.00 -7.76
N LEU A 21 -4.69 -13.34 -8.74
CA LEU A 21 -4.97 -11.95 -9.06
C LEU A 21 -6.27 -11.85 -9.86
N PRO A 22 -7.13 -10.85 -9.58
CA PRO A 22 -8.34 -10.67 -10.36
C PRO A 22 -7.99 -10.33 -11.82
N PRO A 23 -8.81 -10.76 -12.80
CA PRO A 23 -8.58 -10.46 -14.20
C PRO A 23 -8.67 -8.95 -14.45
N SER A 24 -7.69 -8.40 -15.17
CA SER A 24 -7.52 -6.96 -15.45
C SER A 24 -8.72 -6.24 -16.07
N SER A 25 -9.70 -6.98 -16.58
CA SER A 25 -10.96 -6.48 -17.15
C SER A 25 -12.10 -6.36 -16.12
N ALA A 26 -11.87 -6.65 -14.84
CA ALA A 26 -12.91 -6.55 -13.83
C ALA A 26 -13.25 -5.08 -13.54
N SER A 27 -14.53 -4.71 -13.72
CA SER A 27 -15.03 -3.41 -13.31
C SER A 27 -15.28 -3.39 -11.80
N TYR A 28 -14.74 -2.38 -11.12
CA TYR A 28 -15.07 -2.12 -9.72
C TYR A 28 -16.38 -1.35 -9.65
N ASN A 29 -17.26 -1.74 -8.73
CA ASN A 29 -18.54 -1.08 -8.47
C ASN A 29 -18.75 -0.97 -6.96
N HIS A 30 -17.94 -0.13 -6.33
CA HIS A 30 -17.98 0.14 -4.89
C HIS A 30 -17.57 1.58 -4.57
N LEU A 31 -17.99 2.06 -3.40
CA LEU A 31 -17.63 3.36 -2.84
C LEU A 31 -16.47 3.25 -1.84
N LEU A 32 -15.51 2.36 -2.10
CA LEU A 32 -14.45 2.07 -1.14
C LEU A 32 -13.56 3.30 -0.94
N GLU A 33 -13.55 3.82 0.28
CA GLU A 33 -12.71 4.96 0.68
C GLU A 33 -11.58 4.53 1.62
N LYS A 34 -11.77 3.44 2.38
CA LYS A 34 -10.76 2.93 3.32
C LYS A 34 -10.39 1.49 2.99
N PHE A 35 -9.11 1.27 2.74
CA PHE A 35 -8.55 -0.05 2.52
C PHE A 35 -7.43 -0.35 3.51
N SER A 36 -7.44 -1.56 4.07
CA SER A 36 -6.40 -2.01 4.99
C SER A 36 -5.93 -3.40 4.62
N LEU A 37 -4.62 -3.56 4.42
CA LEU A 37 -4.01 -4.81 4.03
C LEU A 37 -2.96 -5.22 5.05
N PHE A 38 -3.15 -6.38 5.67
CA PHE A 38 -2.23 -6.94 6.64
C PHE A 38 -1.71 -8.30 6.18
N ASP A 39 -0.40 -8.46 6.17
CA ASP A 39 0.27 -9.70 5.84
C ASP A 39 1.38 -10.01 6.86
N PRO A 40 1.02 -10.70 7.96
CA PRO A 40 1.97 -11.11 8.98
C PRO A 40 2.91 -12.24 8.53
N TYR A 41 2.66 -12.88 7.38
CA TYR A 41 3.46 -13.99 6.87
C TYR A 41 4.39 -13.59 5.73
N HIS A 42 4.36 -12.33 5.31
CA HIS A 42 5.30 -11.75 4.36
C HIS A 42 5.26 -12.38 2.96
N GLU A 43 4.09 -12.86 2.55
CA GLU A 43 3.83 -13.47 1.25
C GLU A 43 3.43 -12.46 0.17
N LEU A 44 3.06 -11.22 0.54
CA LEU A 44 2.70 -10.18 -0.40
C LEU A 44 3.90 -9.67 -1.20
N THR A 45 3.70 -9.59 -2.51
CA THR A 45 4.60 -8.92 -3.43
C THR A 45 4.04 -7.54 -3.79
N CYS A 46 4.90 -6.62 -4.24
CA CYS A 46 4.41 -5.34 -4.76
C CYS A 46 3.52 -5.51 -5.98
N ASP A 47 3.76 -6.49 -6.86
CA ASP A 47 2.86 -6.77 -7.98
C ASP A 47 1.43 -7.07 -7.51
N THR A 48 1.30 -7.79 -6.40
CA THR A 48 0.00 -8.07 -5.78
C THR A 48 -0.66 -6.78 -5.31
N ILE A 49 0.10 -5.89 -4.67
CA ILE A 49 -0.41 -4.61 -4.19
C ILE A 49 -0.78 -3.70 -5.36
N GLN A 50 0.07 -3.58 -6.38
CA GLN A 50 -0.20 -2.78 -7.57
C GLN A 50 -1.49 -3.21 -8.26
N ILE A 51 -1.72 -4.52 -8.36
CA ILE A 51 -2.95 -5.05 -8.94
C ILE A 51 -4.14 -4.77 -8.04
N LEU A 52 -4.03 -4.90 -6.72
CA LEU A 52 -5.09 -4.52 -5.79
C LEU A 52 -5.47 -3.03 -5.97
N LEU A 53 -4.48 -2.14 -6.08
CA LEU A 53 -4.66 -0.71 -6.30
C LEU A 53 -5.48 -0.39 -7.57
N LEU A 54 -5.44 -1.25 -8.60
CA LEU A 54 -6.28 -1.08 -9.81
C LEU A 54 -7.78 -1.15 -9.51
N TYR A 55 -8.17 -1.90 -8.48
CA TYR A 55 -9.57 -2.13 -8.13
C TYR A 55 -10.08 -1.19 -7.06
N ILE A 56 -9.21 -0.40 -6.42
CA ILE A 56 -9.57 0.48 -5.30
C ILE A 56 -9.24 1.97 -5.55
N PRO A 57 -9.53 2.55 -6.73
CA PRO A 57 -9.00 3.87 -7.10
C PRO A 57 -9.56 5.05 -6.28
N ASN A 58 -10.66 4.85 -5.56
CA ASN A 58 -11.29 5.90 -4.75
C ASN A 58 -10.82 5.89 -3.28
N VAL A 59 -9.76 5.13 -2.96
CA VAL A 59 -9.25 5.04 -1.60
C VAL A 59 -8.61 6.36 -1.17
N LYS A 60 -9.10 6.88 -0.04
CA LYS A 60 -8.58 8.05 0.67
C LYS A 60 -7.73 7.64 1.87
N TYR A 61 -8.00 6.46 2.45
CA TYR A 61 -7.33 5.94 3.63
C TYR A 61 -6.71 4.58 3.31
N LEU A 62 -5.39 4.54 3.15
CA LEU A 62 -4.65 3.32 2.83
C LEU A 62 -3.77 2.91 4.02
N ILE A 63 -3.98 1.70 4.52
CA ILE A 63 -3.15 1.11 5.58
C ILE A 63 -2.53 -0.17 5.03
N LEU A 64 -1.21 -0.24 4.98
CA LEU A 64 -0.45 -1.39 4.51
C LEU A 64 0.51 -1.87 5.59
N GLN A 65 0.39 -3.12 6.02
CA GLN A 65 1.26 -3.72 7.03
C GLN A 65 1.79 -5.04 6.48
N PHE A 66 2.97 -5.02 5.84
CA PHE A 66 3.51 -6.18 5.13
C PHE A 66 5.05 -6.09 4.95
N LEU A 67 5.67 -7.18 4.51
CA LEU A 67 7.09 -7.16 4.12
C LEU A 67 7.25 -6.71 2.68
N CYS A 68 7.84 -5.54 2.45
CA CYS A 68 8.13 -5.10 1.08
C CYS A 68 9.42 -5.77 0.57
N ARG A 69 9.26 -6.69 -0.39
CA ARG A 69 10.38 -7.38 -1.06
C ARG A 69 10.94 -6.61 -2.28
N VAL A 70 10.52 -5.37 -2.51
CA VAL A 70 10.99 -4.53 -3.64
C VAL A 70 11.35 -3.12 -3.14
N PRO A 71 12.00 -2.27 -3.96
CA PRO A 71 12.28 -0.90 -3.58
C PRO A 71 11.00 -0.14 -3.25
N PHE A 72 10.93 0.44 -2.04
CA PHE A 72 9.76 1.16 -1.55
C PHE A 72 9.32 2.31 -2.46
N ILE A 73 10.27 2.95 -3.16
CA ILE A 73 9.99 4.01 -4.15
C ILE A 73 8.98 3.56 -5.22
N ASN A 74 9.12 2.33 -5.74
CA ASN A 74 8.24 1.82 -6.79
C ASN A 74 6.80 1.64 -6.28
N LEU A 75 6.65 1.28 -5.00
CA LEU A 75 5.34 1.20 -4.35
C LEU A 75 4.71 2.59 -4.23
N ILE A 76 5.49 3.58 -3.79
CA ILE A 76 5.04 4.97 -3.68
C ILE A 76 4.62 5.51 -5.05
N GLU A 77 5.42 5.31 -6.10
CA GLU A 77 5.04 5.69 -7.47
C GLU A 77 3.72 5.04 -7.89
N SER A 78 3.53 3.77 -7.55
CA SER A 78 2.30 3.04 -7.87
C SER A 78 1.08 3.61 -7.12
N ILE A 79 1.27 4.00 -5.86
CA ILE A 79 0.22 4.64 -5.05
C ILE A 79 -0.12 6.01 -5.63
N LEU A 80 0.88 6.85 -5.91
CA LEU A 80 0.68 8.19 -6.48
C LEU A 80 -0.04 8.17 -7.82
N ASN A 81 0.30 7.22 -8.68
CA ASN A 81 -0.31 7.09 -10.00
C ASN A 81 -1.75 6.55 -9.96
N ARG A 82 -2.22 6.03 -8.82
CA ARG A 82 -3.51 5.33 -8.73
C ARG A 82 -4.48 5.94 -7.73
N LEU A 83 -3.98 6.54 -6.66
CA LEU A 83 -4.77 7.07 -5.55
C LEU A 83 -4.61 8.60 -5.46
N GLU A 84 -5.18 9.31 -6.43
CA GLU A 84 -5.12 10.78 -6.50
C GLU A 84 -5.80 11.47 -5.30
N GLN A 85 -6.69 10.77 -4.60
CA GLN A 85 -7.46 11.28 -3.46
C GLN A 85 -6.91 10.78 -2.11
N LEU A 86 -5.66 10.31 -2.06
CA LEU A 86 -5.09 9.80 -0.82
C LEU A 86 -4.96 10.93 0.21
N GLU A 87 -5.70 10.81 1.30
CA GLU A 87 -5.68 11.74 2.43
C GLU A 87 -4.82 11.18 3.57
N ARG A 88 -4.83 9.85 3.75
CA ARG A 88 -4.08 9.17 4.81
C ARG A 88 -3.39 7.92 4.31
N PHE A 89 -2.15 7.77 4.75
CA PHE A 89 -1.30 6.65 4.42
C PHE A 89 -0.56 6.17 5.66
N GLU A 90 -0.70 4.89 5.96
CA GLU A 90 0.12 4.20 6.95
C GLU A 90 0.75 3.00 6.26
N CYS A 91 2.08 2.94 6.25
CA CYS A 91 2.79 1.81 5.68
C CYS A 91 3.91 1.35 6.58
N ASP A 92 3.72 0.13 7.05
CA ASP A 92 4.63 -0.63 7.87
C ASP A 92 5.37 -1.60 6.97
N ILE A 93 6.69 -1.39 6.87
CA ILE A 93 7.56 -2.19 6.03
C ILE A 93 8.81 -2.61 6.77
N PHE A 94 9.09 -3.91 6.70
CA PHE A 94 10.36 -4.49 7.13
C PHE A 94 11.33 -4.48 5.95
N GLU A 95 12.52 -3.91 6.14
CA GLU A 95 13.48 -3.76 5.05
C GLU A 95 14.35 -5.02 4.95
N SER A 96 14.24 -5.76 3.84
CA SER A 96 15.24 -6.78 3.54
C SER A 96 16.51 -6.10 3.05
N THR A 97 17.68 -6.56 3.51
CA THR A 97 19.02 -5.93 3.42
C THR A 97 19.52 -5.51 2.03
N ASN A 98 18.75 -5.72 0.96
CA ASN A 98 19.10 -5.39 -0.43
C ASN A 98 18.20 -4.30 -1.06
N ASN A 99 17.20 -3.77 -0.34
CA ASN A 99 16.40 -2.67 -0.85
C ASN A 99 17.12 -1.35 -0.59
N HIS A 100 17.32 -0.59 -1.67
CA HIS A 100 17.98 0.71 -1.60
C HIS A 100 17.14 1.66 -0.75
N ILE A 101 17.76 2.14 0.33
CA ILE A 101 17.25 3.17 1.23
C ILE A 101 16.70 4.32 0.38
N VAL A 102 15.38 4.51 0.43
CA VAL A 102 14.73 5.71 -0.07
C VAL A 102 14.57 6.61 1.12
N ASN A 103 15.27 7.73 1.10
CA ASN A 103 15.16 8.70 2.17
C ASN A 103 13.75 9.31 2.16
N VAL A 104 13.20 9.64 3.33
CA VAL A 104 11.84 10.20 3.43
C VAL A 104 11.74 11.51 2.63
N GLU A 105 12.80 12.34 2.60
CA GLU A 105 12.82 13.56 1.79
C GLU A 105 12.71 13.26 0.30
N THR A 106 13.21 12.12 -0.18
CA THR A 106 13.03 11.73 -1.58
C THR A 106 11.55 11.53 -1.88
N ILE A 107 10.81 10.88 -0.98
CA ILE A 107 9.37 10.64 -1.16
C ILE A 107 8.57 11.94 -1.06
N GLN A 108 8.89 12.78 -0.07
CA GLN A 108 8.25 14.09 0.10
C GLN A 108 8.40 14.98 -1.13
N GLN A 109 9.48 14.80 -1.90
CA GLN A 109 9.74 15.54 -3.14
C GLN A 109 9.03 14.97 -4.38
N MET A 110 8.50 13.75 -4.31
CA MET A 110 7.83 13.13 -5.47
C MET A 110 6.47 13.75 -5.77
N ASN A 111 5.73 14.14 -4.72
CA ASN A 111 4.37 14.65 -4.86
C ASN A 111 3.95 15.45 -3.62
N GLU A 112 3.15 16.49 -3.82
CA GLU A 112 2.61 17.33 -2.74
C GLU A 112 1.81 16.54 -1.69
N CYS A 113 1.13 15.46 -2.10
CA CYS A 113 0.40 14.55 -1.20
C CYS A 113 1.29 13.98 -0.08
N PHE A 114 2.57 13.72 -0.35
CA PHE A 114 3.51 13.17 0.63
C PHE A 114 4.43 14.21 1.27
N GLN A 115 4.18 15.51 1.07
CA GLN A 115 5.05 16.57 1.61
C GLN A 115 5.27 16.45 3.13
N TYR A 116 4.25 15.99 3.86
CA TYR A 116 4.27 15.81 5.31
C TYR A 116 4.44 14.35 5.73
N LEU A 117 4.93 13.49 4.83
CA LEU A 117 5.17 12.08 5.16
C LEU A 117 6.26 11.99 6.23
N GLU A 118 5.97 11.29 7.31
CA GLU A 118 6.91 10.98 8.37
C GLU A 118 7.41 9.55 8.24
N CYS A 119 8.66 9.30 8.67
CA CYS A 119 9.25 7.97 8.74
C CYS A 119 9.77 7.72 10.15
N ILE A 120 9.27 6.67 10.80
CA ILE A 120 9.74 6.20 12.11
C ILE A 120 10.51 4.91 11.87
N GLU A 121 11.80 4.91 12.21
CA GLU A 121 12.66 3.74 12.13
C GLU A 121 12.77 3.09 13.52
N ASP A 122 12.59 1.76 13.59
CA ASP A 122 12.84 0.95 14.77
C ASP A 122 14.23 0.28 14.68
N ASP A 123 14.79 -0.08 15.84
CA ASP A 123 16.11 -0.70 15.99
C ASP A 123 16.24 -2.04 15.23
N ASN A 124 15.11 -2.65 14.87
CA ASN A 124 15.03 -3.92 14.14
C ASN A 124 15.03 -3.78 12.61
N GLY A 125 15.23 -2.58 12.06
CA GLY A 125 15.17 -2.34 10.61
C GLY A 125 13.75 -2.28 10.06
N PHE A 126 12.77 -2.06 10.94
CA PHE A 126 11.38 -1.81 10.56
C PHE A 126 11.19 -0.30 10.38
N ARG A 127 10.54 0.09 9.28
CA ARG A 127 10.20 1.49 8.99
C ARG A 127 8.69 1.63 8.92
N ARG A 128 8.17 2.66 9.58
CA ARG A 128 6.77 3.06 9.52
C ARG A 128 6.67 4.41 8.85
N PHE A 129 5.96 4.46 7.72
CA PHE A 129 5.67 5.67 6.97
C PHE A 129 4.25 6.15 7.27
N LEU A 130 4.08 7.44 7.59
CA LEU A 130 2.83 8.01 8.06
C LEU A 130 2.51 9.33 7.36
N LEU A 131 1.27 9.45 6.86
CA LEU A 131 0.65 10.67 6.36
C LEU A 131 -0.72 10.84 7.04
N GLU A 132 -0.91 11.95 7.78
CA GLU A 132 -2.11 12.22 8.60
C GLU A 132 -3.08 13.26 8.05
#